data_AF-A0A8W8KBQ4-F1
#
_entry.id   AF-A0A8W8KBQ4-F1
#
_cell.length_a   1.000
_cell.length_b   1.000
_cell.length_c   1.000
_cell.angle_alpha   90.00
_cell.angle_beta   90.00
_cell.angle_gamma   90.00
#
_symmetry.space_group_name_H-M   'P 1'
#
loop_
_entity.id
_entity.type
_entity.pdbx_description
1 polymer ?
#
loop_
_entity_poly.entity_id
_entity_poly.type
_entity_poly.pdbx_seq_one_letter_code
_entity_poly.pdbx_strand_id
1 'polypeptide(L)' 'KNVKPLQKARVSTDKAFVKDVLRVFAIEVSVDDVSDITENKVREAVIKAGGANYGTGN' A
#
# COMPACT_ATOMS: atom_id res chain seq x y z
N LYS A 1 17.10 6.45 -4.02
CA LYS A 1 16.45 7.70 -3.55
C LYS A 1 16.88 8.89 -4.40
N ASN A 2 16.32 9.03 -5.61
CA ASN A 2 16.74 10.04 -6.58
C ASN A 2 15.52 10.68 -7.28
N VAL A 3 14.66 11.33 -6.49
CA VAL A 3 13.43 12.00 -6.95
C VAL A 3 13.33 13.36 -6.27
N LYS A 4 12.87 14.37 -7.01
CA LYS A 4 12.75 15.74 -6.47
C LYS A 4 11.67 15.80 -5.39
N PRO A 5 11.83 16.64 -4.35
CA PRO A 5 10.83 16.76 -3.28
C PRO A 5 9.41 17.03 -3.78
N LEU A 6 9.27 17.90 -4.80
CA LEU A 6 7.97 18.20 -5.40
C LEU A 6 7.36 16.98 -6.12
N GLN A 7 8.17 16.14 -6.76
CA GLN A 7 7.69 14.91 -7.40
C GLN A 7 7.16 13.95 -6.33
N LYS A 8 7.88 13.78 -5.22
CA LYS A 8 7.42 12.96 -4.09
C LYS A 8 6.12 13.51 -3.49
N ALA A 9 6.00 14.82 -3.32
CA ALA A 9 4.79 15.45 -2.79
C ALA A 9 3.56 15.25 -3.69
N ARG A 10 3.74 15.19 -5.01
CA ARG A 10 2.64 15.01 -5.98
C ARG A 10 2.09 13.58 -6.03
N VAL A 11 2.85 12.58 -5.60
CA VAL A 11 2.43 11.16 -5.64
C VAL A 11 1.07 10.95 -5.00
N SER A 12 0.76 11.63 -3.89
CA SER A 12 -0.53 11.50 -3.22
C SER A 12 -1.71 11.95 -4.09
N THR A 13 -1.53 13.01 -4.87
CA THR A 13 -2.55 13.52 -5.81
C THR A 13 -2.70 12.57 -6.98
N ASP A 14 -1.59 12.16 -7.61
CA ASP A 14 -1.62 11.27 -8.77
C ASP A 14 -2.20 9.90 -8.40
N LYS A 15 -1.91 9.42 -7.18
CA LYS A 15 -2.46 8.17 -6.65
C LYS A 15 -3.98 8.21 -6.50
N ALA A 16 -4.56 9.34 -6.10
CA ALA A 16 -6.03 9.46 -6.00
C ALA A 16 -6.67 9.24 -7.37
N PHE A 17 -6.12 9.85 -8.42
CA PHE A 17 -6.57 9.66 -9.80
C PHE A 17 -6.45 8.20 -10.27
N VAL A 18 -5.34 7.52 -9.93
CA VAL A 18 -5.18 6.09 -10.27
C VAL A 18 -6.27 5.23 -9.62
N LYS A 19 -6.65 5.52 -8.37
CA LYS A 19 -7.69 4.77 -7.63
C LYS A 19 -9.10 5.00 -8.16
N ASP A 20 -9.35 6.14 -8.81
CA ASP A 20 -10.62 6.40 -9.49
C ASP A 20 -10.84 5.47 -10.69
N VAL A 21 -9.74 5.03 -11.32
CA VAL A 21 -9.75 4.07 -12.44
C VAL A 21 -9.66 2.64 -11.92
N LEU A 22 -8.66 2.34 -11.09
CA LEU A 22 -8.47 1.02 -10.47
C LEU A 22 -9.18 0.97 -9.11
N ARG A 23 -10.48 0.68 -9.15
CA ARG A 23 -11.35 0.73 -7.96
C ARG A 23 -11.31 -0.51 -7.08
N VAL A 24 -10.90 -1.65 -7.64
CA VAL A 24 -10.92 -2.94 -6.95
C VAL A 24 -9.48 -3.40 -6.68
N PHE A 25 -9.08 -3.30 -5.42
CA PHE A 25 -7.80 -3.78 -4.92
C PHE A 25 -7.96 -4.18 -3.44
N ALA A 26 -7.22 -5.19 -2.98
CA ALA A 26 -7.30 -5.65 -1.60
C ALA A 26 -6.58 -4.71 -0.63
N ILE A 27 -5.41 -4.20 -1.04
CA ILE A 27 -4.60 -3.26 -0.27
C ILE A 27 -3.86 -2.31 -1.20
N GLU A 28 -3.43 -1.19 -0.64
CA GLU A 28 -2.48 -0.27 -1.25
C GLU A 28 -1.20 -0.29 -0.42
N VAL A 29 -0.05 -0.49 -1.06
CA VAL A 29 1.27 -0.51 -0.41
C VAL A 29 2.07 0.69 -0.91
N SER A 30 2.46 1.57 0.00
CA SER A 30 3.31 2.74 -0.30
C SER A 30 4.61 2.62 0.48
N VAL A 31 5.73 2.56 -0.23
CA VAL A 31 7.07 2.42 0.37
C VAL A 31 8.04 3.41 -0.27
N ASP A 32 9.06 3.80 0.49
CA ASP A 32 10.10 4.74 0.05
C ASP A 32 11.36 4.04 -0.47
N ASP A 33 11.47 2.72 -0.26
CA ASP A 33 12.60 1.90 -0.68
C ASP A 33 12.13 0.57 -1.28
N VAL A 34 12.85 0.07 -2.28
CA VAL A 34 12.51 -1.19 -2.97
C VAL A 34 12.74 -2.39 -2.05
N SER A 35 13.70 -2.29 -1.13
CA SER A 35 13.96 -3.35 -0.13
C SER A 35 12.78 -3.58 0.82
N ASP A 36 11.86 -2.61 0.93
CA ASP A 36 10.63 -2.77 1.70
C ASP A 36 9.54 -3.57 0.97
N ILE A 37 9.71 -3.83 -0.33
CA ILE A 37 8.81 -4.66 -1.13
C ILE A 37 9.25 -6.11 -1.01
N THR A 38 8.78 -6.78 0.05
CA THR A 38 9.01 -8.21 0.24
C THR A 38 7.70 -8.97 0.15
N GLU A 39 7.76 -10.22 -0.33
CA GLU A 39 6.59 -11.09 -0.43
C GLU A 39 5.87 -11.21 0.93
N ASN A 40 6.62 -11.40 2.01
CA ASN A 40 6.07 -11.56 3.35
C ASN A 40 5.26 -10.32 3.78
N LYS A 41 5.82 -9.12 3.61
CA LYS A 41 5.14 -7.86 3.98
C LYS A 41 3.85 -7.65 3.18
N VAL A 42 3.88 -7.95 1.88
CA VAL A 42 2.69 -7.84 1.02
C VAL A 42 1.64 -8.88 1.39
N ARG A 43 2.06 -10.14 1.60
CA ARG A 43 1.18 -11.26 1.99
C ARG A 43 0.47 -10.97 3.32
N GLU A 44 1.20 -10.53 4.34
CA GLU A 44 0.63 -10.19 5.64
C GLU A 44 -0.39 -9.04 5.54
N ALA A 45 -0.07 -8.01 4.75
CA ALA A 45 -0.98 -6.89 4.55
C ALA A 45 -2.29 -7.32 3.84
N VAL A 46 -2.20 -8.20 2.84
CA VAL A 46 -3.38 -8.75 2.15
C VAL A 46 -4.22 -9.59 3.11
N ILE A 47 -3.58 -10.47 3.90
CA ILE A 47 -4.25 -11.30 4.92
C ILE A 47 -5.01 -10.42 5.93
N LYS A 48 -4.37 -9.35 6.40
CA LYS A 48 -4.97 -8.38 7.33
C LYS A 48 -6.20 -7.68 6.73
N ALA A 49 -6.10 -7.24 5.47
CA ALA A 49 -7.22 -6.58 4.79
C ALA A 49 -8.38 -7.54 4.46
N GLY A 50 -8.07 -8.83 4.26
CA GLY A 50 -9.06 -9.88 4.07
C GLY A 50 -9.83 -10.31 5.34
N GLY A 51 -9.52 -9.73 6.51
CA GLY A 51 -10.27 -9.99 7.75
C GLY A 51 -9.61 -10.96 8.74
N ALA A 52 -8.32 -11.27 8.59
CA ALA A 52 -7.61 -12.10 9.57
C ALA A 52 -7.02 -11.25 10.72
N ASN A 53 -7.88 -10.96 11.70
CA ASN A 53 -7.61 -11.13 13.14
C ASN A 53 -8.88 -10.72 13.92
N TYR A 54 -9.95 -11.52 13.78
CA TYR A 54 -10.91 -11.69 14.87
C TYR A 54 -10.25 -12.55 15.95
N GLY A 55 -9.32 -11.95 16.70
CA GLY A 55 -9.03 -12.39 18.05
C GLY A 55 -10.17 -11.94 18.95
N THR A 56 -11.37 -12.49 18.77
CA THR A 56 -12.36 -12.50 19.84
C THR A 56 -11.88 -13.54 20.84
N GLY A 57 -11.68 -13.11 22.08
CA GLY A 57 -10.82 -13.76 23.05
C GLY A 57 -11.22 -15.17 23.47
N ASN A 58 -10.22 -15.84 24.05
CA ASN A 58 -10.34 -16.68 25.24
C ASN A 58 -9.10 -16.40 26.11
#